data_AF-A0A6C0L029-F1
#
_entry.id   AF-A0A6C0L029-F1
#
_cell.length_a   1.000
_cell.length_b   1.000
_cell.length_c   1.000
_cell.angle_alpha   90.00
_cell.angle_beta   90.00
_cell.angle_gamma   90.00
#
_symmetry.space_group_name_H-M   'P 1'
#
loop_
_entity.id
_entity.type
_entity.pdbx_description
1 polymer ?
#
loop_
_entity_poly.entity_id
_entity_poly.type
_entity_poly.pdbx_seq_one_letter_code
_entity_poly.pdbx_strand_id
1 'polypeptide(L)'
;MDQSLIYLIMGLAGLFLSGIPFGVYMGLATTMGITDAKSPYLLVILYVVAIVFTAAASAGGFAVIQHQSCGSVKNFKQLAGNAGIATLIVALSLSIAVFIPGLKGVVSQLLSPTIEPRIGEAIAYSYFMLWGALYGFASGGFMSAVCGS
;
A
#
# COMPACT_ATOMS: atom_id res chain seq x y z
N MET A 1 -24.17 5.48 7.98
CA MET A 1 -22.89 4.83 7.63
C MET A 1 -21.87 5.31 8.64
N ASP A 2 -21.30 4.39 9.42
CA ASP A 2 -20.26 4.72 10.38
C ASP A 2 -18.92 4.91 9.65
N GLN A 3 -18.52 6.17 9.47
CA GLN A 3 -17.28 6.51 8.79
C GLN A 3 -16.04 6.17 9.62
N SER A 4 -16.19 5.95 10.93
CA SER A 4 -15.06 5.65 11.82
C SER A 4 -14.38 4.33 11.43
N LEU A 5 -15.14 3.31 11.02
CA LEU A 5 -14.60 2.04 10.55
C LEU A 5 -13.77 2.21 9.27
N ILE A 6 -14.25 3.02 8.32
CA ILE A 6 -13.53 3.27 7.06
C ILE A 6 -12.20 3.95 7.37
N TYR A 7 -12.20 4.97 8.23
CA TYR A 7 -10.97 5.65 8.64
C TYR A 7 -10.02 4.76 9.43
N LEU A 8 -10.54 3.86 10.26
CA LEU A 8 -9.75 2.89 11.00
C LEU A 8 -9.05 1.91 10.03
N ILE A 9 -9.80 1.31 9.11
CA ILE A 9 -9.25 0.37 8.13
C ILE A 9 -8.26 1.08 7.20
N MET A 10 -8.58 2.31 6.77
CA MET A 10 -7.68 3.16 6.00
C MET A 10 -6.36 3.39 6.74
N GLY A 11 -6.42 3.84 8.00
CA GLY A 11 -5.23 4.13 8.81
C GLY A 11 -4.38 2.89 9.08
N LEU A 12 -5.02 1.77 9.48
CA LEU A 12 -4.33 0.50 9.71
C LEU A 12 -3.68 -0.02 8.42
N ALA A 13 -4.42 -0.06 7.31
CA ALA A 13 -3.87 -0.49 6.03
C ALA A 13 -2.71 0.40 5.57
N GLY A 14 -2.84 1.72 5.75
CA GLY A 14 -1.76 2.67 5.48
C GLY A 14 -0.48 2.33 6.24
N LEU A 15 -0.58 2.14 7.55
CA LEU A 15 0.56 1.80 8.40
C LEU A 15 1.15 0.44 8.03
N PHE A 16 0.32 -0.60 7.89
CA PHE A 16 0.80 -1.95 7.55
C PHE A 16 1.47 -1.99 6.17
N LEU A 17 0.87 -1.38 5.15
CA LEU A 17 1.45 -1.36 3.80
C LEU A 17 2.71 -0.51 3.75
N SER A 18 2.79 0.59 4.52
CA SER A 18 4.03 1.37 4.64
C SER A 18 5.19 0.59 5.27
N GLY A 19 4.94 -0.53 5.95
CA GLY A 19 5.98 -1.42 6.46
C GLY A 19 6.61 -2.33 5.38
N ILE A 20 5.94 -2.54 4.25
CA ILE A 20 6.39 -3.47 3.21
C ILE A 20 7.78 -3.12 2.66
N PRO A 21 8.11 -1.86 2.34
CA PRO A 21 9.43 -1.52 1.84
C PRO A 21 10.54 -1.87 2.83
N PHE A 22 10.32 -1.73 4.14
CA PHE A 22 11.29 -2.20 5.14
C PHE A 22 11.47 -3.72 5.10
N GLY A 23 10.37 -4.48 5.01
CA GLY A 23 10.43 -5.93 4.86
C GLY A 23 11.24 -6.36 3.62
N VAL A 24 11.09 -5.65 2.51
CA VAL A 24 11.81 -5.96 1.26
C VAL A 24 13.28 -5.53 1.32
N TYR A 25 13.56 -4.28 1.66
CA TYR A 25 14.91 -3.69 1.56
C TYR A 25 15.81 -4.05 2.75
N MET A 26 15.25 -4.30 3.93
CA MET A 26 16.03 -4.67 5.13
C MET A 26 15.98 -6.18 5.40
N GLY A 27 14.83 -6.80 5.17
CA GLY A 27 14.63 -8.24 5.39
C GLY A 27 15.06 -9.07 4.18
N LEU A 28 14.24 -9.05 3.12
CA LEU A 28 14.42 -9.94 1.96
C LEU A 28 15.74 -9.72 1.24
N ALA A 29 16.16 -8.46 1.05
CA ALA A 29 17.45 -8.13 0.44
C ALA A 29 18.61 -8.83 1.16
N THR A 30 18.60 -8.84 2.50
CA THR A 30 19.61 -9.50 3.33
C THR A 30 19.58 -11.01 3.14
N THR A 31 18.39 -11.62 3.17
CA THR A 31 18.25 -13.08 2.99
C THR A 31 18.63 -13.56 1.60
N MET A 32 18.46 -12.72 0.58
CA MET A 32 18.77 -13.02 -0.82
C MET A 32 20.19 -12.62 -1.23
N GLY A 33 20.99 -12.04 -0.31
CA GLY A 33 22.35 -11.58 -0.60
C GLY A 33 22.42 -10.39 -1.57
N ILE A 34 21.34 -9.61 -1.71
CA ILE A 34 21.30 -8.44 -2.59
C ILE A 34 21.87 -7.24 -1.83
N THR A 35 23.04 -6.78 -2.26
CA THR A 35 23.76 -5.66 -1.63
C THR A 35 23.44 -4.31 -2.29
N ASP A 36 23.11 -4.31 -3.58
CA ASP A 36 22.73 -3.09 -4.29
C ASP A 36 21.30 -2.66 -3.94
N ALA A 37 21.19 -1.51 -3.26
CA ALA A 37 19.91 -0.90 -2.90
C ALA A 37 19.08 -0.49 -4.13
N LYS A 38 19.69 -0.29 -5.30
CA LYS A 38 18.98 0.09 -6.53
C LYS A 38 18.68 -1.09 -7.45
N SER A 39 18.88 -2.32 -6.95
CA SER A 39 18.68 -3.53 -7.71
C SER A 39 17.25 -3.61 -8.28
N PRO A 40 17.08 -3.83 -9.60
CA PRO A 40 15.76 -3.98 -10.20
C PRO A 40 14.99 -5.18 -9.64
N TYR A 41 15.69 -6.21 -9.14
CA TYR A 41 15.06 -7.35 -8.49
C TYR A 41 14.30 -6.94 -7.22
N LEU A 42 14.88 -6.04 -6.40
CA LEU A 42 14.21 -5.55 -5.19
C LEU A 42 12.98 -4.71 -5.54
N LEU A 43 13.04 -3.93 -6.62
CA LEU A 43 11.89 -3.18 -7.11
C LEU A 43 10.76 -4.12 -7.57
N VAL A 44 11.07 -5.16 -8.35
CA VAL A 44 10.07 -6.15 -8.77
C VAL A 44 9.45 -6.85 -7.57
N ILE A 45 10.26 -7.27 -6.59
CA ILE A 45 9.77 -7.88 -5.35
C ILE A 45 8.87 -6.90 -4.59
N LEU A 46 9.26 -5.64 -4.47
CA LEU A 46 8.44 -4.60 -3.84
C LEU A 46 7.07 -4.48 -4.51
N TYR A 47 7.02 -4.41 -5.84
CA TYR A 47 5.75 -4.36 -6.57
C TYR A 47 4.87 -5.57 -6.33
N VAL A 48 5.45 -6.78 -6.46
CA VAL A 48 4.69 -8.02 -6.29
C VAL A 48 4.12 -8.11 -4.89
N VAL A 49 4.95 -7.87 -3.87
CA VAL A 49 4.51 -7.89 -2.47
C VAL A 49 3.46 -6.81 -2.22
N ALA A 50 3.69 -5.57 -2.65
CA ALA A 50 2.73 -4.48 -2.46
C ALA A 50 1.37 -4.77 -3.12
N ILE A 51 1.36 -5.28 -4.35
CA ILE A 51 0.12 -5.61 -5.08
C ILE A 51 -0.64 -6.73 -4.37
N VAL A 52 0.05 -7.83 -4.03
CA VAL A 52 -0.58 -8.99 -3.40
C VAL A 52 -1.15 -8.63 -2.02
N PHE A 53 -0.36 -7.95 -1.19
CA PHE A 53 -0.81 -7.55 0.14
C PHE A 53 -1.90 -6.49 0.10
N THR A 54 -1.84 -5.55 -0.83
CA THR A 54 -2.91 -4.55 -1.00
C THR A 54 -4.20 -5.22 -1.44
N ALA A 55 -4.17 -6.12 -2.42
CA ALA A 55 -5.35 -6.85 -2.87
C ALA A 55 -5.97 -7.69 -1.75
N ALA A 56 -5.15 -8.41 -0.98
CA ALA A 56 -5.62 -9.21 0.15
C ALA A 56 -6.20 -8.35 1.28
N ALA A 57 -5.49 -7.30 1.70
CA ALA A 57 -5.93 -6.41 2.76
C ALA A 57 -7.18 -5.61 2.38
N SER A 58 -7.29 -5.18 1.11
CA SER A 58 -8.48 -4.48 0.61
C SER A 58 -9.68 -5.41 0.50
N ALA A 59 -9.53 -6.63 -0.01
CA ALA A 59 -10.62 -7.62 -0.02
C ALA A 59 -11.14 -7.91 1.40
N GLY A 60 -10.24 -8.13 2.36
CA GLY A 60 -10.60 -8.35 3.76
C GLY A 60 -11.25 -7.13 4.41
N GLY A 61 -10.63 -5.96 4.30
CA GLY A 61 -11.14 -4.72 4.89
C GLY A 61 -12.51 -4.31 4.31
N PHE A 62 -12.69 -4.46 2.99
CA PHE A 62 -13.94 -4.12 2.32
C PHE A 62 -15.06 -5.12 2.63
N ALA A 63 -14.73 -6.39 2.87
CA ALA A 63 -15.69 -7.38 3.35
C ALA A 63 -16.22 -6.99 4.74
N VAL A 64 -15.34 -6.56 5.64
CA VAL A 64 -15.72 -6.07 6.98
C VAL A 64 -16.61 -4.83 6.88
N ILE A 65 -16.25 -3.87 6.01
CA ILE A 65 -17.06 -2.67 5.77
C ILE A 65 -18.45 -3.01 5.24
N GLN A 66 -18.54 -3.92 4.26
CA GLN A 66 -19.83 -4.37 3.72
C GLN A 66 -20.65 -5.09 4.79
N HIS A 67 -20.03 -5.99 5.54
CA HIS A 67 -20.72 -6.71 6.61
C HIS A 67 -21.31 -5.74 7.65
N GLN A 68 -20.54 -4.75 8.09
CA GLN A 68 -20.99 -3.79 9.09
C GLN A 68 -22.01 -2.79 8.53
N SER A 69 -21.87 -2.35 7.28
CA SER A 69 -22.76 -1.34 6.68
C SER A 69 -24.06 -1.94 6.13
N CYS A 70 -24.01 -3.18 5.64
CA CYS A 70 -25.08 -3.84 4.88
C CYS A 70 -25.66 -5.09 5.57
N GLY A 71 -25.13 -5.47 6.73
CA GLY A 71 -25.50 -6.66 7.50
C GLY A 71 -24.99 -7.99 6.93
N SER A 72 -24.38 -7.98 5.74
CA SER A 72 -23.78 -9.14 5.08
C SER A 72 -22.88 -8.69 3.92
N VAL A 73 -21.98 -9.58 3.47
CA VAL A 73 -21.22 -9.38 2.22
C VAL A 73 -22.15 -9.71 1.06
N LYS A 74 -22.74 -8.69 0.44
CA LYS A 74 -23.80 -8.89 -0.58
C LYS A 74 -23.27 -9.14 -1.98
N ASN A 75 -22.16 -8.52 -2.36
CA ASN A 75 -21.67 -8.55 -3.74
C ASN A 75 -20.14 -8.72 -3.81
N PHE A 76 -19.69 -9.96 -3.98
CA PHE A 76 -18.28 -10.29 -4.15
C PHE A 76 -17.65 -9.65 -5.40
N LYS A 77 -18.42 -9.42 -6.47
CA LYS A 77 -17.93 -8.77 -7.69
C LYS A 77 -17.62 -7.29 -7.45
N GLN A 78 -18.51 -6.59 -6.73
CA GLN A 78 -18.26 -5.22 -6.29
C GLN A 78 -17.05 -5.15 -5.37
N LEU A 79 -16.95 -6.07 -4.42
CA LEU A 79 -15.81 -6.15 -3.49
C LEU A 79 -14.48 -6.35 -4.22
N ALA A 80 -14.42 -7.30 -5.15
CA ALA A 80 -13.23 -7.54 -5.96
C ALA A 80 -12.88 -6.34 -6.85
N GLY A 81 -13.88 -5.68 -7.44
CA GLY A 81 -13.68 -4.45 -8.21
C GLY A 81 -13.10 -3.32 -7.36
N ASN A 82 -13.63 -3.11 -6.16
CA ASN A 82 -13.14 -2.09 -5.23
C ASN A 82 -11.72 -2.40 -4.74
N ALA A 83 -11.43 -3.66 -4.43
CA ALA A 83 -10.09 -4.12 -4.08
C ALA A 83 -9.10 -3.89 -5.24
N GLY A 84 -9.52 -4.13 -6.48
CA GLY A 84 -8.76 -3.82 -7.68
C GLY A 84 -8.44 -2.33 -7.81
N ILE A 85 -9.42 -1.45 -7.55
CA ILE A 85 -9.21 0.01 -7.58
C ILE A 85 -8.22 0.44 -6.50
N ALA A 86 -8.37 -0.04 -5.26
CA ALA A 86 -7.44 0.27 -4.17
C ALA A 86 -6.01 -0.19 -4.51
N THR A 87 -5.88 -1.39 -5.08
CA THR A 87 -4.60 -1.94 -5.53
C THR A 87 -3.98 -1.12 -6.65
N LEU A 88 -4.77 -0.67 -7.62
CA LEU A 88 -4.33 0.20 -8.69
C LEU A 88 -3.79 1.53 -8.15
N ILE A 89 -4.49 2.14 -7.19
CA ILE A 89 -4.06 3.41 -6.58
C ILE A 89 -2.72 3.25 -5.86
N VAL A 90 -2.53 2.17 -5.09
CA VAL A 90 -1.25 1.87 -4.42
C VAL A 90 -0.14 1.63 -5.45
N ALA A 91 -0.40 0.83 -6.48
CA ALA A 91 0.57 0.54 -7.53
C ALA A 91 0.98 1.79 -8.31
N LEU A 92 0.03 2.68 -8.62
CA LEU A 92 0.30 3.97 -9.26
C LEU A 92 1.14 4.88 -8.35
N SER A 93 0.83 4.93 -7.06
CA SER A 93 1.61 5.73 -6.10
C SER A 93 3.07 5.27 -6.03
N LEU A 94 3.29 3.95 -5.98
CA LEU A 94 4.62 3.35 -6.09
C LEU A 94 5.30 3.66 -7.43
N SER A 95 4.55 3.57 -8.54
CA SER A 95 5.06 3.89 -9.89
C SER A 95 5.55 5.32 -10.01
N ILE A 96 4.80 6.26 -9.45
CA ILE A 96 5.18 7.66 -9.39
C ILE A 96 6.51 7.83 -8.64
N ALA A 97 6.70 7.16 -7.51
CA ALA A 97 7.94 7.20 -6.75
C ALA A 97 9.15 6.60 -7.50
N VAL A 98 8.91 5.57 -8.32
CA VAL A 98 9.96 4.91 -9.11
C VAL A 98 10.35 5.73 -10.35
N PHE A 99 9.37 6.21 -11.11
CA PHE A 99 9.61 6.86 -12.39
C PHE A 99 9.86 8.36 -12.30
N ILE A 100 9.58 8.98 -11.15
CA ILE A 100 9.86 10.40 -10.90
C ILE A 100 10.85 10.51 -9.73
N PRO A 101 12.17 10.40 -10.00
CA PRO A 101 13.18 10.41 -8.96
C PRO A 101 13.14 11.65 -8.07
N GLY A 102 12.68 12.79 -8.61
CA GLY A 102 12.53 14.04 -7.85
C GLY A 102 11.53 13.92 -6.69
N LEU A 103 10.46 13.13 -6.83
CA LEU A 103 9.45 12.94 -5.79
C LEU A 103 9.99 12.11 -4.63
N LYS A 104 10.71 11.02 -4.95
CA LYS A 104 11.46 10.26 -3.95
C LYS A 104 12.59 11.10 -3.34
N GLY A 105 13.19 11.95 -4.17
CA GLY A 105 14.23 12.91 -3.82
C GLY A 105 13.84 13.86 -2.69
N VAL A 106 12.59 14.34 -2.68
CA VAL A 106 12.07 15.19 -1.58
C VAL A 106 12.17 14.46 -0.24
N VAL A 107 11.77 13.19 -0.19
CA VAL A 107 11.81 12.39 1.04
C VAL A 107 13.25 12.06 1.40
N SER A 108 14.06 11.63 0.42
CA SER A 108 15.44 11.22 0.68
C SER A 108 16.37 12.40 1.02
N GLN A 109 16.06 13.63 0.61
CA GLN A 109 16.81 14.83 0.98
C GLN A 109 16.55 15.28 2.42
N LEU A 110 15.43 14.87 3.01
CA LEU A 110 15.16 15.08 4.44
C LEU A 110 15.94 14.11 5.33
N LEU A 111 16.53 13.07 4.73
CA LEU A 111 17.32 12.06 5.43
C LEU A 111 18.78 12.50 5.54
N SER A 112 19.41 12.17 6.67
CA SER A 112 20.85 12.37 6.85
C SER A 112 21.63 11.60 5.76
N PRO A 113 22.68 12.20 5.17
CA PRO A 113 23.53 11.52 4.18
C PRO A 113 24.29 10.30 4.76
N THR A 114 24.30 10.14 6.09
CA THR A 114 24.89 8.98 6.78
C THR A 114 23.96 7.77 6.87
N ILE A 115 22.69 7.90 6.48
CA ILE A 115 21.74 6.79 6.51
C ILE A 115 22.13 5.72 5.49
N GLU A 116 22.04 4.45 5.89
CA GLU A 116 22.30 3.32 5.00
C GLU A 116 21.40 3.40 3.75
N PRO A 117 21.94 3.25 2.53
CA PRO A 117 21.16 3.42 1.29
C PRO A 117 19.85 2.61 1.25
N ARG A 118 19.85 1.37 1.75
CA ARG A 118 18.65 0.52 1.79
C ARG A 118 17.57 1.05 2.74
N ILE A 119 17.96 1.64 3.87
CA ILE A 119 17.05 2.32 4.79
C ILE A 119 16.46 3.56 4.12
N GLY A 120 17.28 4.32 3.39
CA GLY A 120 16.81 5.49 2.64
C GLY A 120 15.78 5.14 1.57
N GLU A 121 16.04 4.08 0.79
CA GLU A 121 15.09 3.52 -0.18
C GLU A 121 13.78 3.06 0.50
N ALA A 122 13.89 2.31 1.60
CA ALA A 122 12.74 1.83 2.35
C ALA A 122 11.86 2.99 2.84
N ILE A 123 12.43 4.01 3.50
CA ILE A 123 11.68 5.17 3.98
C ILE A 123 10.98 5.88 2.83
N ALA A 124 11.69 6.11 1.72
CA ALA A 124 11.14 6.85 0.61
C ALA A 124 9.96 6.12 -0.04
N TYR A 125 10.07 4.81 -0.31
CA TYR A 125 8.94 4.03 -0.81
C TYR A 125 7.81 3.87 0.22
N SER A 126 8.13 3.82 1.51
CA SER A 126 7.13 3.72 2.59
C SER A 126 6.22 4.93 2.64
N TYR A 127 6.75 6.12 2.38
CA TYR A 127 5.96 7.35 2.29
C TYR A 127 4.91 7.26 1.18
N PHE A 128 5.29 6.86 -0.03
CA PHE A 128 4.35 6.74 -1.14
C PHE A 128 3.37 5.58 -0.93
N MET A 129 3.82 4.47 -0.36
CA MET A 129 2.93 3.36 0.00
C MET A 129 1.89 3.77 1.05
N LEU A 130 2.29 4.53 2.07
CA LEU A 130 1.36 5.06 3.08
C LEU A 130 0.26 5.86 2.41
N TRP A 131 0.61 6.88 1.64
CA TRP A 131 -0.38 7.75 0.99
C TRP A 131 -1.23 6.99 -0.04
N GLY A 132 -0.59 6.17 -0.88
CA GLY A 132 -1.30 5.32 -1.83
C GLY A 132 -2.32 4.42 -1.15
N ALA A 133 -1.96 3.83 0.00
CA ALA A 133 -2.87 2.99 0.78
C ALA A 133 -3.99 3.80 1.43
N LEU A 134 -3.70 4.96 2.03
CA LEU A 134 -4.74 5.83 2.60
C LEU A 134 -5.77 6.21 1.53
N TYR A 135 -5.34 6.68 0.36
CA TYR A 135 -6.26 7.03 -0.73
C TYR A 135 -6.98 5.81 -1.29
N GLY A 136 -6.27 4.71 -1.53
CA GLY A 136 -6.86 3.48 -2.09
C GLY A 136 -7.94 2.89 -1.19
N PHE A 137 -7.67 2.78 0.11
CA PHE A 137 -8.62 2.23 1.08
C PHE A 137 -9.75 3.21 1.43
N ALA A 138 -9.52 4.52 1.40
CA ALA A 138 -10.61 5.49 1.50
C ALA A 138 -11.59 5.32 0.33
N SER A 139 -11.09 5.40 -0.91
CA SER A 139 -11.93 5.28 -2.11
C SER A 139 -12.66 3.93 -2.16
N GLY A 140 -11.93 2.82 -2.03
CA GLY A 140 -12.51 1.49 -2.04
C GLY A 140 -13.44 1.21 -0.86
N GLY A 141 -13.12 1.76 0.32
CA GLY A 141 -13.93 1.64 1.53
C GLY A 141 -15.28 2.35 1.39
N PHE A 142 -15.29 3.60 0.90
CA PHE A 142 -16.54 4.33 0.63
C PHE A 142 -17.40 3.62 -0.42
N MET A 143 -16.81 3.14 -1.52
CA MET A 143 -17.54 2.38 -2.54
C MET A 143 -18.08 1.05 -2.01
N SER A 144 -17.39 0.44 -1.05
CA SER A 144 -17.81 -0.83 -0.43
C SER A 144 -18.90 -0.64 0.61
N ALA A 145 -18.95 0.52 1.27
CA ALA A 145 -20.00 0.85 2.21
C ALA A 145 -21.35 1.16 1.53
N VAL A 146 -21.34 1.44 0.22
CA VAL A 146 -22.57 1.51 -0.58
C VAL A 146 -23.08 0.10 -0.81
N CYS A 147 -24.17 -0.24 -0.12
CA CYS A 147 -24.88 -1.51 -0.22
C CYS A 147 -25.63 -1.62 -1.55
N GLY A 148 -24.89 -1.60 -2.66
CA GLY A 148 -25.42 -1.87 -3.98
C GLY A 148 -26.27 -3.14 -3.95
N SER A 149 -27.42 -3.08 -4.63
CA SER A 149 -28.34 -4.19 -4.83
C SER A 149 -27.68 -5.34 -5.57
#